data_AF-A0A7S3LNJ3-F1
#
_entry.id   AF-A0A7S3LNJ3-F1
#
_cell.length_a   1.000
_cell.length_b   1.000
_cell.length_c   1.000
_cell.angle_alpha   90.00
_cell.angle_beta   90.00
_cell.angle_gamma   90.00
#
_symmetry.space_group_name_H-M   'P 1'
#
loop_
_entity.id
_entity.type
_entity.pdbx_description
1 polymer ?
#
loop_
_entity_poly.entity_id
_entity_poly.type
_entity_poly.pdbx_seq_one_letter_code
_entity_poly.pdbx_strand_id
1 'polypeptide(L)'
;GEYAIIDYKFQQYRIFKAIGAAYLMTWTGRNVREYLARVVEGVGKGDDAAADELPDLHATCAGLKSYCTTLAASLIEDARKSCGGQGFLRASGIADLSTNYVGSVTAEGEAVILALQTARYIIKSVAANRKGERVAGSVSYLTMKPLQHMNLSSYLGNQEVLLQLFAQRARQASEDLESDFQYSLNNGRTFEEALNDVAVAAWHVCECHCHFNMAKNAFEAVPKSITDSKAQTAVNRVIQLFLLQTIAENGSDYLGILTHQQMRVIKKDIIMLLDQVRPDAVALTDAFGFSDHKLSSTIGRYDGNVYEAIYAEAKKSPLNTADKMIGWEKLKPMLDMQFIIEGKKQQRQGKNLSTANL
;
A
#
# COMPACT_ATOMS: atom_id res chain seq x y z
N GLY A 1 9.44 -13.03 30.06
CA GLY A 1 8.98 -13.66 28.81
C GLY A 1 9.06 -12.65 27.71
N GLU A 2 9.36 -13.08 26.49
CA GLU A 2 9.40 -12.22 25.31
C GLU A 2 8.02 -12.21 24.63
N TYR A 3 7.58 -11.06 24.10
CA TYR A 3 6.33 -10.94 23.36
C TYR A 3 6.53 -11.29 21.88
N ALA A 4 5.49 -11.80 21.22
CA ALA A 4 5.51 -11.92 19.77
C ALA A 4 5.62 -10.52 19.14
N ILE A 5 6.46 -10.37 18.12
CA ILE A 5 6.73 -9.05 17.53
C ILE A 5 5.48 -8.34 16.99
N ILE A 6 4.47 -9.10 16.58
CA ILE A 6 3.20 -8.57 16.06
C ILE A 6 2.30 -8.01 17.17
N ASP A 7 2.63 -8.21 18.45
CA ASP A 7 1.90 -7.63 19.58
C ASP A 7 2.33 -6.19 19.87
N TYR A 8 3.47 -5.74 19.34
CA TYR A 8 3.86 -4.33 19.42
C TYR A 8 2.99 -3.48 18.50
N LYS A 9 2.38 -2.43 19.06
CA LYS A 9 1.47 -1.53 18.33
C LYS A 9 2.07 -0.93 17.06
N PHE A 10 3.35 -0.60 17.10
CA PHE A 10 4.02 -0.04 15.92
C PHE A 10 4.20 -1.08 14.80
N GLN A 11 4.44 -2.34 15.15
CA GLN A 11 4.46 -3.45 14.18
C GLN A 11 3.07 -3.65 13.56
N GLN A 12 2.02 -3.62 14.38
CA GLN A 12 0.62 -3.67 13.92
C GLN A 12 0.32 -2.51 12.97
N TYR A 13 0.69 -1.28 13.33
CA TYR A 13 0.46 -0.08 12.51
C TYR A 13 1.06 -0.23 11.10
N ARG A 14 2.28 -0.78 11.01
CA ARG A 14 2.98 -0.99 9.74
C ARG A 14 2.38 -2.12 8.91
N ILE A 15 2.24 -3.31 9.50
CA ILE A 15 1.82 -4.51 8.77
C ILE A 15 0.33 -4.49 8.42
N PHE A 16 -0.53 -4.05 9.33
CA PHE A 16 -1.98 -4.05 9.08
C PHE A 16 -2.38 -3.02 8.02
N LYS A 17 -1.60 -1.94 7.88
CA LYS A 17 -1.72 -1.01 6.75
C LYS A 17 -1.53 -1.73 5.41
N ALA A 18 -0.52 -2.61 5.32
CA ALA A 18 -0.26 -3.39 4.11
C ALA A 18 -1.40 -4.35 3.79
N ILE A 19 -1.98 -5.00 4.81
CA ILE A 19 -3.16 -5.86 4.65
C ILE A 19 -4.34 -5.04 4.12
N GLY A 20 -4.65 -3.89 4.74
CA GLY A 20 -5.75 -3.02 4.31
C GLY A 20 -5.60 -2.51 2.89
N ALA A 21 -4.39 -2.11 2.51
CA ALA A 21 -4.05 -1.72 1.15
C ALA A 21 -4.27 -2.86 0.14
N ALA A 22 -3.79 -4.08 0.45
CA ALA A 22 -3.95 -5.24 -0.43
C ALA A 22 -5.43 -5.56 -0.69
N TYR A 23 -6.27 -5.48 0.34
CA TYR A 23 -7.71 -5.67 0.23
C TYR A 23 -8.38 -4.57 -0.62
N LEU A 24 -8.11 -3.28 -0.34
CA LEU A 24 -8.61 -2.17 -1.15
C LEU A 24 -8.22 -2.29 -2.63
N MET A 25 -6.95 -2.59 -2.91
CA MET A 25 -6.44 -2.80 -4.27
C MET A 25 -7.10 -4.01 -4.95
N THR A 26 -7.40 -5.07 -4.21
CA THR A 26 -8.05 -6.27 -4.77
C THR A 26 -9.46 -5.98 -5.28
N TRP A 27 -10.31 -5.32 -4.49
CA TRP A 27 -11.66 -4.95 -4.96
C TRP A 27 -11.63 -3.91 -6.06
N THR A 28 -10.73 -2.93 -5.96
CA THR A 28 -10.54 -1.93 -7.01
C THR A 28 -10.12 -2.57 -8.33
N GLY A 29 -9.16 -3.50 -8.31
CA GLY A 29 -8.72 -4.23 -9.50
C GLY A 29 -9.80 -5.11 -10.12
N ARG A 30 -10.72 -5.68 -9.32
CA ARG A 30 -11.89 -6.40 -9.85
C ARG A 30 -12.85 -5.45 -10.56
N ASN A 31 -13.21 -4.34 -9.91
CA ASN A 31 -14.10 -3.33 -10.47
C ASN A 31 -13.55 -2.75 -11.79
N VAL A 32 -12.26 -2.38 -11.82
CA VAL A 32 -11.61 -1.86 -13.04
C VAL A 32 -11.57 -2.89 -14.15
N ARG A 33 -11.35 -4.17 -13.84
CA ARG A 33 -11.38 -5.24 -14.86
C ARG A 33 -12.76 -5.40 -15.48
N GLU A 34 -13.82 -5.34 -14.67
CA GLU A 34 -15.20 -5.37 -15.14
C GLU A 34 -15.53 -4.12 -15.98
N TYR A 35 -15.10 -2.94 -15.54
CA TYR A 35 -15.26 -1.69 -16.28
C TYR A 35 -14.56 -1.73 -17.64
N LEU A 36 -13.30 -2.16 -17.68
CA LEU A 36 -12.52 -2.35 -18.90
C LEU A 36 -13.22 -3.31 -19.87
N ALA A 37 -13.64 -4.49 -19.38
CA ALA A 37 -14.30 -5.48 -20.22
C ALA A 37 -15.58 -4.93 -20.85
N ARG A 38 -16.42 -4.25 -20.06
CA ARG A 38 -17.68 -3.65 -20.53
C ARG A 38 -17.44 -2.57 -21.60
N VAL A 39 -16.49 -1.66 -21.36
CA VAL A 39 -16.20 -0.56 -22.29
C VAL A 39 -15.63 -1.10 -23.61
N VAL A 40 -14.67 -2.04 -23.54
CA VAL A 40 -14.07 -2.64 -24.73
C VAL A 40 -15.10 -3.39 -25.55
N GLU A 41 -15.99 -4.15 -24.90
CA GLU A 41 -17.07 -4.87 -25.60
C GLU A 41 -18.07 -3.91 -26.25
N GLY A 42 -18.48 -2.84 -25.56
CA GLY A 42 -19.39 -1.84 -26.09
C GLY A 42 -18.81 -1.11 -27.31
N VAL A 43 -17.56 -0.66 -27.22
CA VAL A 43 -16.85 -0.03 -28.34
C VAL A 43 -16.74 -0.98 -29.53
N GLY A 44 -16.43 -2.27 -29.29
CA GLY A 44 -16.39 -3.28 -30.35
C GLY A 44 -17.73 -3.51 -31.06
N LYS A 45 -18.85 -3.15 -30.41
CA LYS A 45 -20.21 -3.20 -30.97
C LYS A 45 -20.68 -1.87 -31.57
N GLY A 46 -19.85 -0.83 -31.56
CA GLY A 46 -20.22 0.51 -32.04
C GLY A 46 -21.13 1.28 -31.09
N ASP A 47 -21.06 1.02 -29.78
CA ASP A 47 -21.78 1.80 -28.76
C ASP A 47 -21.02 3.11 -28.45
N ASP A 48 -21.54 4.22 -28.96
CA ASP A 48 -20.97 5.56 -28.75
C ASP A 48 -20.92 5.93 -27.25
N ALA A 49 -21.88 5.47 -26.43
CA ALA A 49 -21.87 5.75 -25.00
C ALA A 49 -20.70 5.04 -24.30
N ALA A 50 -20.31 3.85 -24.76
CA ALA A 50 -19.12 3.16 -24.27
C ALA A 50 -17.83 3.85 -24.75
N ALA A 51 -17.82 4.39 -25.97
CA ALA A 51 -16.68 5.16 -26.47
C ALA A 51 -16.44 6.45 -25.66
N ASP A 52 -17.51 7.12 -25.22
CA ASP A 52 -17.44 8.30 -24.35
C ASP A 52 -16.83 8.01 -22.96
N GLU A 53 -16.82 6.75 -22.52
CA GLU A 53 -16.22 6.32 -21.25
C GLU A 53 -14.71 6.03 -21.35
N LEU A 54 -14.15 5.89 -22.56
CA LEU A 54 -12.72 5.59 -22.76
C LEU A 54 -11.76 6.59 -22.08
N PRO A 55 -12.00 7.92 -22.12
CA PRO A 55 -11.12 8.88 -21.45
C PRO A 55 -11.09 8.69 -19.93
N ASP A 56 -12.25 8.42 -19.32
CA ASP A 56 -12.40 8.17 -17.89
C ASP A 56 -11.71 6.86 -17.47
N LEU A 57 -11.96 5.79 -18.24
CA LEU A 57 -11.32 4.50 -18.03
C LEU A 57 -9.79 4.61 -18.13
N HIS A 58 -9.27 5.28 -19.15
CA HIS A 58 -7.84 5.48 -19.32
C HIS A 58 -7.22 6.24 -18.15
N ALA A 59 -7.81 7.38 -17.75
CA ALA A 59 -7.32 8.19 -16.65
C ALA A 59 -7.36 7.42 -15.32
N THR A 60 -8.45 6.69 -15.06
CA THR A 60 -8.58 5.86 -13.85
C THR A 60 -7.52 4.77 -13.79
N CYS A 61 -7.30 4.06 -14.90
CA CYS A 61 -6.26 3.03 -15.00
C CYS A 61 -4.86 3.62 -14.83
N ALA A 62 -4.55 4.76 -15.45
CA ALA A 62 -3.26 5.43 -15.31
C ALA A 62 -3.00 5.82 -13.85
N GLY A 63 -3.98 6.44 -13.18
CA GLY A 63 -3.85 6.84 -11.79
C GLY A 63 -3.68 5.65 -10.85
N LEU A 64 -4.53 4.63 -10.99
CA LEU A 64 -4.46 3.43 -10.15
C LEU A 64 -3.15 2.66 -10.37
N LYS A 65 -2.66 2.55 -11.59
CA LYS A 65 -1.34 1.95 -11.86
C LYS A 65 -0.27 2.76 -11.12
N SER A 66 -0.23 4.07 -11.33
CA SER A 66 0.75 4.97 -10.69
C SER A 66 0.76 4.83 -9.18
N TYR A 67 -0.38 5.04 -8.54
CA TYR A 67 -0.51 5.05 -7.09
C TYR A 67 -0.36 3.65 -6.48
N CYS A 68 -1.10 2.66 -6.97
CA CYS A 68 -1.12 1.34 -6.33
C CYS A 68 0.22 0.63 -6.43
N THR A 69 0.92 0.71 -7.56
CA THR A 69 2.25 0.08 -7.71
C THR A 69 3.28 0.75 -6.82
N THR A 70 3.27 2.09 -6.73
CA THR A 70 4.19 2.83 -5.85
C THR A 70 3.93 2.53 -4.38
N LEU A 71 2.66 2.48 -3.96
CA LEU A 71 2.27 2.11 -2.61
C LEU A 71 2.67 0.67 -2.28
N ALA A 72 2.35 -0.28 -3.17
CA ALA A 72 2.68 -1.69 -2.95
C ALA A 72 4.19 -1.93 -2.85
N ALA A 73 5.01 -1.29 -3.69
CA ALA A 73 6.47 -1.39 -3.60
C ALA A 73 6.96 -0.92 -2.21
N SER A 74 6.44 0.21 -1.73
CA SER A 74 6.78 0.75 -0.41
C SER A 74 6.36 -0.17 0.73
N LEU A 75 5.16 -0.76 0.65
CA LEU A 75 4.62 -1.67 1.66
C LEU A 75 5.31 -3.02 1.69
N ILE A 76 5.70 -3.57 0.53
CA ILE A 76 6.49 -4.81 0.44
C ILE A 76 7.83 -4.62 1.15
N GLU A 77 8.49 -3.49 0.90
CA GLU A 77 9.78 -3.18 1.52
C GLU A 77 9.62 -2.94 3.04
N ASP A 78 8.51 -2.33 3.47
CA ASP A 78 8.21 -2.18 4.89
C ASP A 78 7.91 -3.51 5.59
N ALA A 79 7.20 -4.42 4.93
CA ALA A 79 6.98 -5.79 5.39
C ALA A 79 8.31 -6.57 5.46
N ARG A 80 9.20 -6.41 4.48
CA ARG A 80 10.55 -7.00 4.49
C ARG A 80 11.35 -6.55 5.71
N LYS A 81 11.41 -5.23 5.97
CA LYS A 81 12.07 -4.65 7.16
C LYS A 81 11.45 -5.13 8.46
N SER A 82 10.15 -5.38 8.47
CA SER A 82 9.40 -5.85 9.63
C SER A 82 9.75 -7.29 10.05
N CYS A 83 10.39 -8.07 9.17
CA CYS A 83 10.96 -9.39 9.47
C CYS A 83 12.40 -9.34 10.01
N GLY A 84 12.97 -8.15 10.24
CA GLY A 84 14.33 -7.97 10.75
C GLY A 84 15.39 -8.58 9.83
N GLY A 85 16.45 -9.13 10.42
CA GLY A 85 17.55 -9.73 9.67
C GLY A 85 17.12 -10.89 8.77
N GLN A 86 16.08 -11.64 9.14
CA GLN A 86 15.59 -12.74 8.31
C GLN A 86 14.96 -12.25 7.01
N GLY A 87 14.27 -11.09 7.03
CA GLY A 87 13.73 -10.46 5.82
C GLY A 87 14.79 -9.98 4.82
N PHE A 88 16.07 -9.94 5.20
CA PHE A 88 17.16 -9.64 4.26
C PHE A 88 17.57 -10.87 3.43
N LEU A 89 17.43 -12.08 3.98
CA LEU A 89 17.87 -13.30 3.32
C LEU A 89 16.94 -13.64 2.15
N ARG A 90 17.50 -14.12 1.04
CA ARG A 90 16.69 -14.59 -0.12
C ARG A 90 15.72 -15.70 0.27
N ALA A 91 16.11 -16.55 1.23
CA ALA A 91 15.27 -17.59 1.81
C ALA A 91 13.97 -17.07 2.45
N SER A 92 13.85 -15.77 2.73
CA SER A 92 12.60 -15.17 3.20
C SER A 92 11.53 -15.03 2.12
N GLY A 93 11.88 -15.18 0.83
CA GLY A 93 11.00 -14.94 -0.32
C GLY A 93 10.68 -13.45 -0.56
N ILE A 94 10.41 -12.69 0.51
CA ILE A 94 10.06 -11.27 0.45
C ILE A 94 11.21 -10.37 0.00
N ALA A 95 12.47 -10.78 0.21
CA ALA A 95 13.64 -10.08 -0.30
C ALA A 95 13.63 -10.03 -1.85
N ASP A 96 13.44 -11.18 -2.50
CA ASP A 96 13.36 -11.25 -3.96
C ASP A 96 12.06 -10.61 -4.49
N LEU A 97 10.95 -10.74 -3.75
CA LEU A 97 9.70 -10.04 -4.09
C LEU A 97 9.89 -8.52 -4.15
N SER A 98 10.54 -7.93 -3.15
CA SER A 98 10.83 -6.48 -3.11
C SER A 98 11.60 -6.03 -4.34
N THR A 99 12.65 -6.76 -4.73
CA THR A 99 13.47 -6.43 -5.89
C THR A 99 12.78 -6.68 -7.23
N ASN A 100 11.90 -7.66 -7.32
CA ASN A 100 11.21 -8.00 -8.57
C ASN A 100 9.99 -7.09 -8.80
N TYR A 101 9.29 -6.69 -7.74
CA TYR A 101 8.06 -5.93 -7.83
C TYR A 101 8.26 -4.51 -8.37
N VAL A 102 9.40 -3.88 -8.10
CA VAL A 102 9.67 -2.50 -8.54
C VAL A 102 9.62 -2.32 -10.06
N GLY A 103 9.78 -3.40 -10.84
CA GLY A 103 9.54 -3.38 -12.29
C GLY A 103 8.12 -2.95 -12.67
N SER A 104 7.11 -3.30 -11.87
CA SER A 104 5.71 -2.89 -12.09
C SER A 104 5.48 -1.39 -11.90
N VAL A 105 6.34 -0.71 -11.14
CA VAL A 105 6.27 0.76 -10.96
C VAL A 105 6.66 1.48 -12.25
N THR A 106 7.53 0.89 -13.07
CA THR A 106 8.05 1.51 -14.31
C THR A 106 7.39 0.98 -15.58
N ALA A 107 7.07 -0.32 -15.62
CA ALA A 107 6.42 -0.94 -16.79
C ALA A 107 5.08 -0.27 -17.12
N GLU A 108 4.66 -0.28 -18.39
CA GLU A 108 3.36 0.25 -18.86
C GLU A 108 3.15 1.77 -18.66
N GLY A 109 4.19 2.48 -18.22
CA GLY A 109 4.20 3.93 -18.02
C GLY A 109 4.86 4.31 -16.70
N GLU A 110 5.78 5.26 -16.72
CA GLU A 110 6.41 5.74 -15.49
C GLU A 110 5.35 6.39 -14.57
N ALA A 111 5.46 6.18 -13.25
CA ALA A 111 4.41 6.52 -12.30
C ALA A 111 4.05 8.02 -12.30
N VAL A 112 5.03 8.93 -12.38
CA VAL A 112 4.78 10.37 -12.44
C VAL A 112 4.11 10.76 -13.76
N ILE A 113 4.53 10.17 -14.88
CA ILE A 113 3.91 10.42 -16.19
C ILE A 113 2.44 9.98 -16.21
N LEU A 114 2.12 8.83 -15.62
CA LEU A 114 0.74 8.36 -15.49
C LEU A 114 -0.10 9.23 -14.54
N ALA A 115 0.51 9.76 -13.48
CA ALA A 115 -0.15 10.74 -12.61
C ALA A 115 -0.49 12.03 -13.39
N LEU A 116 0.38 12.50 -14.29
CA LEU A 116 0.10 13.65 -15.16
C LEU A 116 -1.05 13.39 -16.13
N GLN A 117 -1.16 12.18 -16.69
CA GLN A 117 -2.30 11.79 -17.54
C GLN A 117 -3.62 11.89 -16.77
N THR A 118 -3.62 11.41 -15.52
CA THR A 118 -4.77 11.48 -14.62
C THR A 118 -5.12 12.93 -14.28
N ALA A 119 -4.12 13.74 -13.93
CA ALA A 119 -4.30 15.15 -13.62
C ALA A 119 -4.90 15.95 -14.79
N ARG A 120 -4.43 15.70 -16.03
CA ARG A 120 -4.99 16.33 -17.24
C ARG A 120 -6.47 16.01 -17.42
N TYR A 121 -6.88 14.78 -17.14
CA TYR A 121 -8.29 14.39 -17.19
C TYR A 121 -9.11 15.09 -16.10
N ILE A 122 -8.57 15.18 -14.88
CA ILE A 122 -9.22 15.84 -13.74
C ILE A 122 -9.41 17.34 -14.00
N ILE A 123 -8.39 18.05 -14.51
CA ILE A 123 -8.49 19.47 -14.90
C ILE A 123 -9.67 19.70 -15.86
N LYS A 124 -9.80 18.86 -16.89
CA LYS A 124 -10.92 18.93 -17.83
C LYS A 124 -12.26 18.63 -17.17
N SER A 125 -12.29 17.66 -16.26
CA SER A 125 -13.51 17.26 -15.54
C SER A 125 -14.01 18.35 -14.59
N VAL A 126 -13.10 19.07 -13.92
CA VAL A 126 -13.44 20.23 -13.08
C VAL A 126 -14.03 21.35 -13.94
N ALA A 127 -13.40 21.65 -15.08
CA ALA A 127 -13.89 22.67 -16.02
C ALA A 127 -15.28 22.31 -16.58
N ALA A 128 -15.52 21.05 -16.94
CA ALA A 128 -16.83 20.54 -17.37
C ALA A 128 -17.88 20.67 -16.26
N ASN A 129 -17.56 20.25 -15.03
CA ASN A 129 -18.45 20.37 -13.88
C ASN A 129 -18.86 21.83 -13.60
N ARG A 130 -17.91 22.78 -13.69
CA ARG A 130 -18.19 24.22 -13.53
C ARG A 130 -19.14 24.77 -14.60
N LYS A 131 -19.17 24.18 -15.79
CA LYS A 131 -20.13 24.50 -16.87
C LYS A 131 -21.49 23.81 -16.70
N GLY A 132 -21.66 22.98 -15.68
CA GLY A 132 -22.87 22.18 -15.47
C GLY A 132 -22.96 20.96 -16.40
N GLU A 133 -21.85 20.56 -17.02
CA GLU A 133 -21.79 19.37 -17.87
C GLU A 133 -21.76 18.09 -17.02
N ARG A 134 -22.21 16.97 -17.60
CA ARG A 134 -22.16 15.67 -16.93
C ARG A 134 -20.70 15.20 -16.83
N VAL A 135 -20.27 14.83 -15.63
CA VAL A 135 -18.97 14.18 -15.40
C VAL A 135 -19.12 12.68 -15.20
N ALA A 136 -18.03 11.95 -15.42
CA ALA A 136 -18.00 10.50 -15.29
C ALA A 136 -18.02 10.02 -13.82
N GLY A 137 -18.23 8.72 -13.62
CA GLY A 137 -18.37 8.11 -12.30
C GLY A 137 -17.12 8.18 -11.43
N SER A 138 -15.93 8.12 -12.02
CA SER A 138 -14.65 8.16 -11.27
C SER A 138 -14.39 9.51 -10.59
N VAL A 139 -14.96 10.57 -11.15
CA VAL A 139 -14.88 11.96 -10.66
C VAL A 139 -16.21 12.42 -10.05
N SER A 140 -17.08 11.48 -9.67
CA SER A 140 -18.36 11.79 -9.00
C SER A 140 -18.21 12.61 -7.72
N TYR A 141 -17.04 12.60 -7.10
CA TYR A 141 -16.72 13.50 -5.98
C TYR A 141 -16.80 14.98 -6.34
N LEU A 142 -16.75 15.39 -7.61
CA LEU A 142 -16.91 16.78 -8.04
C LEU A 142 -18.37 17.27 -7.91
N THR A 143 -19.34 16.36 -7.97
CA THR A 143 -20.79 16.69 -7.92
C THR A 143 -21.44 16.40 -6.58
N MET A 144 -20.76 15.70 -5.67
CA MET A 144 -21.27 15.43 -4.32
C MET A 144 -21.53 16.74 -3.55
N LYS A 145 -22.34 16.72 -2.50
CA LYS A 145 -22.47 17.92 -1.65
C LYS A 145 -21.16 18.15 -0.87
N PRO A 146 -20.67 19.41 -0.77
CA PRO A 146 -19.53 19.71 0.09
C PRO A 146 -19.79 19.21 1.51
N LEU A 147 -18.76 18.66 2.15
CA LEU A 147 -18.88 18.14 3.49
C LEU A 147 -19.16 19.29 4.47
N GLN A 148 -20.28 19.23 5.18
CA GLN A 148 -20.54 20.13 6.31
C GLN A 148 -19.67 19.72 7.50
N HIS A 149 -19.36 20.65 8.39
CA HIS A 149 -18.54 20.35 9.57
C HIS A 149 -19.19 19.23 10.42
N MET A 150 -18.48 18.12 10.61
CA MET A 150 -19.00 16.94 11.31
C MET A 150 -18.24 16.62 12.60
N ASN A 151 -18.81 16.97 13.74
CA ASN A 151 -18.22 16.64 15.04
C ASN A 151 -18.67 15.23 15.49
N LEU A 152 -17.82 14.22 15.29
CA LEU A 152 -18.07 12.84 15.70
C LEU A 152 -17.20 12.46 16.89
N SER A 153 -17.79 11.68 17.81
CA SER A 153 -17.05 11.08 18.94
C SER A 153 -16.15 9.91 18.51
N SER A 154 -16.43 9.30 17.36
CA SER A 154 -15.63 8.26 16.71
C SER A 154 -15.97 8.20 15.22
N TYR A 155 -14.97 7.90 14.40
CA TYR A 155 -15.09 7.65 12.96
C TYR A 155 -15.17 6.14 12.64
N LEU A 156 -15.05 5.27 13.65
CA LEU A 156 -15.18 3.82 13.50
C LEU A 156 -16.55 3.42 13.00
N GLY A 157 -16.60 2.47 12.05
CA GLY A 157 -17.85 1.97 11.49
C GLY A 157 -18.55 2.93 10.53
N ASN A 158 -18.12 4.19 10.43
CA ASN A 158 -18.83 5.22 9.69
C ASN A 158 -18.32 5.37 8.25
N GLN A 159 -18.62 4.37 7.42
CA GLN A 159 -18.14 4.27 6.04
C GLN A 159 -18.58 5.46 5.17
N GLU A 160 -19.81 5.94 5.36
CA GLU A 160 -20.33 7.09 4.62
C GLU A 160 -19.51 8.35 4.92
N VAL A 161 -19.22 8.61 6.20
CA VAL A 161 -18.39 9.74 6.62
C VAL A 161 -16.97 9.64 6.05
N LEU A 162 -16.36 8.45 6.10
CA LEU A 162 -15.04 8.25 5.50
C LEU A 162 -15.08 8.55 4.00
N LEU A 163 -16.08 8.04 3.28
CA LEU A 163 -16.22 8.31 1.84
C LEU A 163 -16.41 9.80 1.55
N GLN A 164 -17.20 10.52 2.36
CA GLN A 164 -17.37 11.96 2.23
C GLN A 164 -16.08 12.75 2.49
N LEU A 165 -15.27 12.32 3.47
CA LEU A 165 -13.95 12.93 3.73
C LEU A 165 -13.00 12.75 2.54
N PHE A 166 -12.92 11.54 1.97
CA PHE A 166 -12.10 11.30 0.78
C PHE A 166 -12.65 12.02 -0.47
N ALA A 167 -13.98 12.13 -0.61
CA ALA A 167 -14.60 12.90 -1.68
C ALA A 167 -14.26 14.39 -1.58
N GLN A 168 -14.34 14.96 -0.38
CA GLN A 168 -13.98 16.36 -0.13
C GLN A 168 -12.49 16.60 -0.40
N ARG A 169 -11.61 15.70 0.06
CA ARG A 169 -10.16 15.74 -0.23
C ARG A 169 -9.89 15.73 -1.74
N ALA A 170 -10.48 14.78 -2.46
CA ALA A 170 -10.30 14.66 -3.90
C ALA A 170 -10.84 15.88 -4.66
N ARG A 171 -11.99 16.43 -4.23
CA ARG A 171 -12.54 17.66 -4.81
C ARG A 171 -11.61 18.84 -4.62
N GLN A 172 -11.22 19.13 -3.39
CA GLN A 172 -10.39 20.30 -3.07
C GLN A 172 -9.09 20.26 -3.88
N ALA A 173 -8.38 19.12 -3.84
CA ALA A 173 -7.14 18.95 -4.59
C ALA A 173 -7.35 19.11 -6.11
N SER A 174 -8.47 18.63 -6.65
CA SER A 174 -8.81 18.78 -8.07
C SER A 174 -9.12 20.24 -8.45
N GLU A 175 -9.86 20.95 -7.62
CA GLU A 175 -10.23 22.35 -7.82
C GLU A 175 -9.03 23.30 -7.68
N ASP A 176 -8.14 23.02 -6.74
CA ASP A 176 -6.89 23.77 -6.55
C ASP A 176 -5.96 23.59 -7.77
N LEU A 177 -5.75 22.34 -8.20
CA LEU A 177 -4.95 22.03 -9.40
C LEU A 177 -5.49 22.72 -10.65
N GLU A 178 -6.81 22.69 -10.85
CA GLU A 178 -7.43 23.37 -11.99
C GLU A 178 -7.26 24.90 -11.88
N SER A 179 -7.39 25.46 -10.68
CA SER A 179 -7.24 26.91 -10.46
C SER A 179 -5.81 27.37 -10.74
N ASP A 180 -4.81 26.62 -10.27
CA ASP A 180 -3.39 26.87 -10.55
C ASP A 180 -3.09 26.74 -12.05
N PHE A 181 -3.68 25.73 -12.71
CA PHE A 181 -3.55 25.54 -14.15
C PHE A 181 -4.13 26.73 -14.94
N GLN A 182 -5.32 27.20 -14.57
CA GLN A 182 -5.93 28.40 -15.19
C GLN A 182 -5.10 29.65 -14.92
N TYR A 183 -4.52 29.78 -13.72
CA TYR A 183 -3.62 30.88 -13.40
C TYR A 183 -2.42 30.92 -14.36
N SER A 184 -1.76 29.79 -14.62
CA SER A 184 -0.67 29.73 -15.61
C SER A 184 -1.13 30.13 -17.02
N LEU A 185 -2.28 29.61 -17.49
CA LEU A 185 -2.84 29.99 -18.80
C LEU A 185 -3.12 31.49 -18.91
N ASN A 186 -3.73 32.07 -17.87
CA ASN A 186 -4.06 33.50 -17.82
C ASN A 186 -2.81 34.39 -17.79
N ASN A 187 -1.66 33.86 -17.42
CA ASN A 187 -0.37 34.53 -17.47
C ASN A 187 0.38 34.29 -18.81
N GLY A 188 -0.33 33.85 -19.85
CA GLY A 188 0.21 33.73 -21.21
C GLY A 188 1.03 32.48 -21.48
N ARG A 189 1.01 31.49 -20.57
CA ARG A 189 1.62 30.18 -20.82
C ARG A 189 0.78 29.36 -21.81
N THR A 190 1.44 28.54 -22.60
CA THR A 190 0.79 27.52 -23.42
C THR A 190 0.18 26.42 -22.54
N PHE A 191 -0.65 25.57 -23.14
CA PHE A 191 -1.29 24.45 -22.44
C PHE A 191 -0.25 23.48 -21.83
N GLU A 192 0.78 23.14 -22.60
CA GLU A 192 1.85 22.24 -22.21
C GLU A 192 2.71 22.83 -21.08
N GLU A 193 3.01 24.14 -21.16
CA GLU A 193 3.74 24.84 -20.09
C GLU A 193 2.90 24.92 -18.81
N ALA A 194 1.61 25.25 -18.90
CA ALA A 194 0.72 25.31 -17.75
C ALA A 194 0.55 23.92 -17.09
N LEU A 195 0.46 22.85 -17.90
CA LEU A 195 0.45 21.48 -17.37
C LEU A 195 1.76 21.14 -16.64
N ASN A 196 2.89 21.61 -17.16
CA ASN A 196 4.19 21.41 -16.52
C ASN A 196 4.33 22.23 -15.23
N ASP A 197 3.79 23.46 -15.18
CA ASP A 197 3.79 24.30 -13.98
C ASP A 197 3.04 23.63 -12.81
N VAL A 198 1.97 22.87 -13.08
CA VAL A 198 1.20 22.13 -12.07
C VAL A 198 1.64 20.67 -11.88
N ALA A 199 2.72 20.23 -12.55
CA ALA A 199 3.11 18.83 -12.60
C ALA A 199 3.44 18.23 -11.22
N VAL A 200 3.97 19.03 -10.29
CA VAL A 200 4.27 18.58 -8.93
C VAL A 200 2.99 18.27 -8.15
N ALA A 201 1.94 19.07 -8.34
CA ALA A 201 0.63 18.85 -7.72
C ALA A 201 -0.13 17.67 -8.35
N ALA A 202 0.21 17.28 -9.59
CA ALA A 202 -0.43 16.16 -10.28
C ALA A 202 -0.32 14.83 -9.52
N TRP A 203 0.81 14.57 -8.87
CA TRP A 203 0.99 13.38 -8.03
C TRP A 203 -0.03 13.34 -6.88
N HIS A 204 -0.15 14.46 -6.18
CA HIS A 204 -1.04 14.59 -5.03
C HIS A 204 -2.52 14.42 -5.44
N VAL A 205 -2.93 15.06 -6.55
CA VAL A 205 -4.30 14.92 -7.07
C VAL A 205 -4.59 13.50 -7.52
N CYS A 206 -3.64 12.84 -8.20
CA CYS A 206 -3.73 11.43 -8.58
C CYS A 206 -3.95 10.55 -7.35
N GLU A 207 -3.16 10.75 -6.28
CA GLU A 207 -3.32 10.05 -5.02
C GLU A 207 -4.71 10.27 -4.39
N CYS A 208 -5.18 11.52 -4.34
CA CYS A 208 -6.50 11.84 -3.76
C CYS A 208 -7.64 11.17 -4.56
N HIS A 209 -7.55 11.23 -5.89
CA HIS A 209 -8.49 10.57 -6.80
C HIS A 209 -8.51 9.05 -6.62
N CYS A 210 -7.33 8.41 -6.52
CA CYS A 210 -7.22 6.98 -6.31
C CYS A 210 -7.80 6.55 -4.97
N HIS A 211 -7.50 7.28 -3.89
CA HIS A 211 -8.05 6.97 -2.56
C HIS A 211 -9.57 6.99 -2.52
N PHE A 212 -10.20 8.02 -3.12
CA PHE A 212 -11.66 8.09 -3.19
C PHE A 212 -12.24 6.89 -3.95
N ASN A 213 -11.72 6.60 -5.15
CA ASN A 213 -12.23 5.50 -5.97
C ASN A 213 -12.01 4.13 -5.32
N MET A 214 -10.86 3.91 -4.69
CA MET A 214 -10.59 2.68 -3.95
C MET A 214 -11.55 2.50 -2.77
N ALA A 215 -11.77 3.55 -1.98
CA ALA A 215 -12.70 3.52 -0.85
C ALA A 215 -14.14 3.25 -1.31
N LYS A 216 -14.60 3.99 -2.33
CA LYS A 216 -15.93 3.82 -2.94
C LYS A 216 -16.14 2.39 -3.42
N ASN A 217 -15.22 1.89 -4.24
CA ASN A 217 -15.31 0.55 -4.82
C ASN A 217 -15.33 -0.54 -3.75
N ALA A 218 -14.50 -0.42 -2.71
CA ALA A 218 -14.46 -1.41 -1.65
C ALA A 218 -15.75 -1.38 -0.81
N PHE A 219 -16.26 -0.21 -0.41
CA PHE A 219 -17.51 -0.11 0.36
C PHE A 219 -18.73 -0.58 -0.43
N GLU A 220 -18.75 -0.42 -1.74
CA GLU A 220 -19.82 -0.97 -2.59
C GLU A 220 -19.69 -2.48 -2.81
N ALA A 221 -18.48 -3.01 -2.95
CA ALA A 221 -18.22 -4.39 -3.35
C ALA A 221 -18.19 -5.39 -2.18
N VAL A 222 -17.63 -5.02 -1.02
CA VAL A 222 -17.52 -5.88 0.17
C VAL A 222 -18.88 -6.46 0.59
N PRO A 223 -19.95 -5.66 0.80
CA PRO A 223 -21.24 -6.21 1.24
C PRO A 223 -21.91 -7.13 0.21
N LYS A 224 -21.60 -6.96 -1.09
CA LYS A 224 -22.10 -7.80 -2.17
C LYS A 224 -21.31 -9.10 -2.34
N SER A 225 -20.01 -9.05 -2.00
CA SER A 225 -19.07 -10.15 -2.26
C SER A 225 -18.89 -11.11 -1.09
N ILE A 226 -19.13 -10.66 0.14
CA ILE A 226 -18.90 -11.44 1.37
C ILE A 226 -20.22 -11.60 2.11
N THR A 227 -20.74 -12.84 2.12
CA THR A 227 -21.99 -13.21 2.79
C THR A 227 -21.82 -13.49 4.28
N ASP A 228 -20.65 -13.98 4.69
CA ASP A 228 -20.36 -14.21 6.11
C ASP A 228 -20.12 -12.89 6.86
N SER A 229 -20.96 -12.64 7.86
CA SER A 229 -20.94 -11.38 8.63
C SER A 229 -19.63 -11.13 9.39
N LYS A 230 -18.96 -12.19 9.86
CA LYS A 230 -17.71 -12.07 10.61
C LYS A 230 -16.55 -11.71 9.69
N ALA A 231 -16.44 -12.41 8.56
CA ALA A 231 -15.46 -12.11 7.52
C ALA A 231 -15.65 -10.69 6.97
N GLN A 232 -16.90 -10.29 6.71
CA GLN A 232 -17.23 -8.94 6.28
C GLN A 232 -16.78 -7.90 7.31
N THR A 233 -16.99 -8.17 8.60
CA THR A 233 -16.54 -7.29 9.70
C THR A 233 -15.01 -7.19 9.74
N ALA A 234 -14.29 -8.30 9.65
CA ALA A 234 -12.82 -8.33 9.68
C ALA A 234 -12.22 -7.55 8.49
N VAL A 235 -12.77 -7.74 7.29
CA VAL A 235 -12.39 -7.00 6.08
C VAL A 235 -12.67 -5.51 6.22
N ASN A 236 -13.86 -5.15 6.70
CA ASN A 236 -14.23 -3.74 6.89
C ASN A 236 -13.31 -3.03 7.91
N ARG A 237 -12.91 -3.72 8.99
CA ARG A 237 -11.97 -3.17 9.97
C ARG A 237 -10.62 -2.84 9.35
N VAL A 238 -10.05 -3.75 8.55
CA VAL A 238 -8.73 -3.52 7.97
C VAL A 238 -8.75 -2.47 6.85
N ILE A 239 -9.85 -2.37 6.10
CA ILE A 239 -10.08 -1.26 5.14
C ILE A 239 -10.20 0.08 5.88
N GLN A 240 -11.02 0.16 6.92
CA GLN A 240 -11.17 1.38 7.73
C GLN A 240 -9.86 1.79 8.39
N LEU A 241 -9.07 0.82 8.84
CA LEU A 241 -7.75 1.08 9.41
C LEU A 241 -6.85 1.77 8.39
N PHE A 242 -6.74 1.24 7.16
CA PHE A 242 -5.97 1.88 6.09
C PHE A 242 -6.47 3.31 5.82
N LEU A 243 -7.78 3.49 5.68
CA LEU A 243 -8.37 4.80 5.38
C LEU A 243 -8.12 5.84 6.48
N LEU A 244 -8.26 5.45 7.76
CA LEU A 244 -7.97 6.34 8.89
C LEU A 244 -6.48 6.65 9.00
N GLN A 245 -5.60 5.68 8.73
CA GLN A 245 -4.15 5.91 8.65
C GLN A 245 -3.82 6.91 7.55
N THR A 246 -4.41 6.75 6.36
CA THR A 246 -4.24 7.71 5.26
C THR A 246 -4.69 9.12 5.66
N ILE A 247 -5.82 9.26 6.37
CA ILE A 247 -6.26 10.58 6.87
C ILE A 247 -5.23 11.15 7.87
N ALA A 248 -4.76 10.34 8.82
CA ALA A 248 -3.81 10.77 9.84
C ALA A 248 -2.45 11.19 9.27
N GLU A 249 -1.99 10.52 8.21
CA GLU A 249 -0.73 10.80 7.52
C GLU A 249 -0.83 12.02 6.59
N ASN A 250 -2.02 12.31 6.06
CA ASN A 250 -2.29 13.43 5.15
C ASN A 250 -3.16 14.51 5.81
N GLY A 251 -2.92 14.80 7.09
CA GLY A 251 -3.76 15.71 7.88
C GLY A 251 -3.87 17.14 7.32
N SER A 252 -2.88 17.61 6.54
CA SER A 252 -2.90 18.91 5.86
C SER A 252 -4.07 19.06 4.89
N ASP A 253 -4.45 17.96 4.23
CA ASP A 253 -5.47 17.97 3.17
C ASP A 253 -6.88 18.15 3.75
N TYR A 254 -7.00 18.02 5.07
CA TYR A 254 -8.24 18.15 5.82
C TYR A 254 -8.31 19.46 6.62
N LEU A 255 -7.39 20.40 6.40
CA LEU A 255 -7.47 21.72 7.01
C LEU A 255 -8.78 22.42 6.61
N GLY A 256 -9.45 23.02 7.59
CA GLY A 256 -10.79 23.61 7.42
C GLY A 256 -11.94 22.61 7.45
N ILE A 257 -11.66 21.30 7.33
CA ILE A 257 -12.68 20.23 7.37
C ILE A 257 -12.63 19.52 8.73
N LEU A 258 -11.43 19.12 9.15
CA LEU A 258 -11.14 18.45 10.41
C LEU A 258 -10.36 19.38 11.34
N THR A 259 -10.81 19.46 12.59
CA THR A 259 -10.13 20.13 13.69
C THR A 259 -9.04 19.25 14.27
N HIS A 260 -8.12 19.87 15.00
CA HIS A 260 -7.12 19.13 15.78
C HIS A 260 -7.74 18.08 16.71
N GLN A 261 -8.88 18.37 17.34
CA GLN A 261 -9.55 17.42 18.23
C GLN A 261 -10.09 16.21 17.48
N GLN A 262 -10.68 16.41 16.30
CA GLN A 262 -11.12 15.29 15.44
C GLN A 262 -9.94 14.45 14.95
N MET A 263 -8.81 15.08 14.60
CA MET A 263 -7.59 14.34 14.26
C MET A 263 -7.06 13.50 15.43
N ARG A 264 -7.22 13.96 16.68
CA ARG A 264 -6.92 13.15 17.88
C ARG A 264 -7.87 11.97 18.04
N VAL A 265 -9.15 12.14 17.73
CA VAL A 265 -10.15 11.06 17.72
C VAL A 265 -9.76 10.00 16.68
N ILE A 266 -9.44 10.41 15.45
CA ILE A 266 -8.98 9.51 14.39
C ILE A 266 -7.76 8.70 14.83
N LYS A 267 -6.75 9.34 15.46
CA LYS A 267 -5.58 8.64 15.98
C LYS A 267 -5.94 7.62 17.07
N LYS A 268 -6.92 7.91 17.93
CA LYS A 268 -7.43 6.97 18.93
C LYS A 268 -8.15 5.79 18.27
N ASP A 269 -9.00 6.07 17.29
CA ASP A 269 -9.74 5.07 16.51
C ASP A 269 -8.79 4.11 15.79
N ILE A 270 -7.68 4.60 15.23
CA ILE A 270 -6.62 3.76 14.66
C ILE A 270 -6.09 2.77 15.70
N ILE A 271 -5.70 3.23 16.90
CA ILE A 271 -5.17 2.34 17.95
C ILE A 271 -6.20 1.26 18.33
N MET A 272 -7.48 1.62 18.44
CA MET A 272 -8.56 0.67 18.69
C MET A 272 -8.72 -0.35 17.56
N LEU A 273 -8.61 0.06 16.29
CA LEU A 273 -8.66 -0.86 15.16
C LEU A 273 -7.45 -1.81 15.13
N LEU A 274 -6.27 -1.37 15.55
CA LEU A 274 -5.11 -2.27 15.67
C LEU A 274 -5.42 -3.42 16.64
N ASP A 275 -6.07 -3.15 17.78
CA ASP A 275 -6.53 -4.20 18.70
C ASP A 275 -7.57 -5.13 18.06
N GLN A 276 -8.51 -4.57 17.29
CA GLN A 276 -9.60 -5.33 16.67
C GLN A 276 -9.15 -6.17 15.48
N VAL A 277 -8.14 -5.74 14.73
CA VAL A 277 -7.60 -6.45 13.55
C VAL A 277 -6.61 -7.53 13.97
N ARG A 278 -5.88 -7.34 15.07
CA ARG A 278 -4.86 -8.28 15.56
C ARG A 278 -5.29 -9.75 15.63
N PRO A 279 -6.48 -10.13 16.14
CA PRO A 279 -6.89 -11.54 16.18
C PRO A 279 -7.16 -12.12 14.79
N ASP A 280 -7.57 -11.28 13.83
CA ASP A 280 -7.94 -11.70 12.47
C ASP A 280 -6.76 -11.62 11.48
N ALA A 281 -5.63 -11.00 11.88
CA ALA A 281 -4.53 -10.64 10.97
C ALA A 281 -3.97 -11.80 10.15
N VAL A 282 -3.76 -12.97 10.77
CA VAL A 282 -3.26 -14.17 10.08
C VAL A 282 -4.32 -14.74 9.14
N ALA A 283 -5.57 -14.85 9.59
CA ALA A 283 -6.67 -15.34 8.75
C ALA A 283 -6.91 -14.42 7.54
N LEU A 284 -6.78 -13.11 7.73
CA LEU A 284 -6.88 -12.11 6.65
C LEU A 284 -5.77 -12.28 5.61
N THR A 285 -4.57 -12.70 6.00
CA THR A 285 -3.48 -13.01 5.05
C THR A 285 -3.64 -14.38 4.40
N ASP A 286 -4.08 -15.39 5.15
CA ASP A 286 -4.31 -16.75 4.64
C ASP A 286 -5.44 -16.80 3.60
N ALA A 287 -6.43 -15.91 3.73
CA ALA A 287 -7.57 -15.82 2.80
C ALA A 287 -7.16 -15.52 1.34
N PHE A 288 -5.94 -15.01 1.09
CA PHE A 288 -5.42 -14.86 -0.28
C PHE A 288 -5.04 -16.20 -0.94
N GLY A 289 -4.94 -17.29 -0.16
CA GLY A 289 -4.77 -18.65 -0.67
C GLY A 289 -3.42 -18.89 -1.37
N PHE A 290 -2.36 -18.21 -0.94
CA PHE A 290 -1.02 -18.45 -1.47
C PHE A 290 -0.46 -19.78 -0.93
N SER A 291 0.00 -20.65 -1.82
CA SER A 291 0.69 -21.88 -1.41
C SER A 291 2.14 -21.60 -1.00
N ASP A 292 2.72 -22.46 -0.15
CA ASP A 292 4.14 -22.43 0.23
C ASP A 292 5.05 -22.40 -1.00
N HIS A 293 4.70 -23.13 -2.07
CA HIS A 293 5.45 -23.12 -3.33
C HIS A 293 5.45 -21.72 -3.98
N LYS A 294 4.30 -21.05 -4.03
CA LYS A 294 4.20 -19.71 -4.61
C LYS A 294 4.88 -18.65 -3.73
N LEU A 295 4.78 -18.77 -2.41
CA LEU A 295 5.45 -17.87 -1.47
C LEU A 295 6.96 -18.06 -1.48
N SER A 296 7.45 -19.30 -1.69
CA SER A 296 8.87 -19.65 -1.72
C SER A 296 9.63 -19.02 -0.54
N SER A 297 9.06 -19.15 0.66
CA SER A 297 9.51 -18.46 1.86
C SER A 297 9.71 -19.42 3.02
N THR A 298 10.86 -19.33 3.69
CA THR A 298 11.14 -20.05 4.95
C THR A 298 10.44 -19.43 6.15
N ILE A 299 10.13 -18.11 6.10
CA ILE A 299 9.51 -17.37 7.20
C ILE A 299 8.00 -17.16 7.03
N GLY A 300 7.48 -17.32 5.82
CA GLY A 300 6.06 -17.22 5.46
C GLY A 300 5.42 -18.58 5.21
N ARG A 301 5.93 -19.63 5.85
CA ARG A 301 5.37 -20.99 5.73
C ARG A 301 4.01 -21.07 6.41
N TYR A 302 3.08 -21.78 5.78
CA TYR A 302 1.75 -21.99 6.32
C TYR A 302 1.74 -22.73 7.68
N ASP A 303 2.66 -23.67 7.87
CA ASP A 303 2.75 -24.48 9.09
C ASP A 303 3.41 -23.78 10.28
N GLY A 304 4.00 -22.59 10.08
CA GLY A 304 4.71 -21.85 11.12
C GLY A 304 6.05 -22.45 11.57
N ASN A 305 6.54 -23.52 10.93
CA ASN A 305 7.81 -24.18 11.29
C ASN A 305 9.02 -23.44 10.70
N VAL A 306 9.23 -22.21 11.17
CA VAL A 306 10.17 -21.24 10.57
C VAL A 306 11.63 -21.59 10.84
N TYR A 307 12.00 -21.95 12.08
CA TYR A 307 13.40 -22.12 12.45
C TYR A 307 14.05 -23.34 11.79
N GLU A 308 13.32 -24.45 11.73
CA GLU A 308 13.73 -25.67 11.04
C GLU A 308 13.89 -25.43 9.54
N ALA A 309 12.96 -24.68 8.94
CA ALA A 309 13.01 -24.34 7.53
C ALA A 309 14.21 -23.44 7.20
N ILE A 310 14.48 -22.40 8.00
CA ILE A 310 15.66 -21.54 7.84
C ILE A 310 16.94 -22.38 7.92
N TYR A 311 17.03 -23.28 8.91
CA TYR A 311 18.21 -24.12 9.09
C TYR A 311 18.40 -25.11 7.94
N ALA A 312 17.32 -25.76 7.50
CA ALA A 312 17.34 -26.67 6.37
C ALA A 312 17.75 -25.96 5.07
N GLU A 313 17.26 -24.73 4.85
CA GLU A 313 17.61 -23.93 3.68
C GLU A 313 19.07 -23.47 3.72
N ALA A 314 19.56 -23.02 4.87
CA ALA A 314 20.96 -22.64 5.03
C ALA A 314 21.93 -23.78 4.68
N LYS A 315 21.59 -25.03 5.04
CA LYS A 315 22.40 -26.21 4.69
C LYS A 315 22.54 -26.46 3.19
N LYS A 316 21.56 -26.04 2.38
CA LYS A 316 21.59 -26.22 0.92
C LYS A 316 22.56 -25.26 0.23
N SER A 317 23.06 -24.24 0.93
CA SER A 317 24.01 -23.29 0.37
C SER A 317 25.25 -24.00 -0.19
N PRO A 318 25.70 -23.71 -1.42
CA PRO A 318 26.91 -24.28 -1.98
C PRO A 318 28.16 -24.06 -1.11
N LEU A 319 28.17 -22.99 -0.32
CA LEU A 319 29.25 -22.69 0.63
C LEU A 319 29.38 -23.72 1.76
N ASN A 320 28.32 -24.51 2.01
CA ASN A 320 28.28 -25.53 3.05
C ASN A 320 28.53 -26.94 2.50
N THR A 321 28.92 -27.08 1.23
CA THR A 321 29.16 -28.40 0.60
C THR A 321 30.55 -28.99 0.88
N ALA A 322 31.52 -28.15 1.26
CA ALA A 322 32.89 -28.57 1.53
C ALA A 322 33.26 -28.29 3.00
N ASP A 323 34.12 -29.15 3.57
CA ASP A 323 34.62 -29.01 4.95
C ASP A 323 35.48 -27.74 5.16
N LYS A 324 35.96 -27.15 4.06
CA LYS A 324 36.78 -25.94 4.06
C LYS A 324 36.13 -24.86 3.23
N MET A 325 36.21 -23.62 3.73
CA MET A 325 35.81 -22.44 2.98
C MET A 325 36.56 -22.37 1.63
N ILE A 326 35.86 -21.95 0.59
CA ILE A 326 36.47 -21.62 -0.71
C ILE A 326 37.59 -20.60 -0.49
N GLY A 327 38.79 -20.91 -0.99
CA GLY A 327 39.97 -20.05 -0.83
C GLY A 327 40.71 -20.21 0.50
N TRP A 328 40.31 -21.14 1.37
CA TRP A 328 40.97 -21.39 2.67
C TRP A 328 42.48 -21.62 2.53
N GLU A 329 42.93 -22.43 1.57
CA GLU A 329 44.37 -22.69 1.40
C GLU A 329 45.18 -21.45 0.99
N LYS A 330 44.54 -20.45 0.38
CA LYS A 330 45.16 -19.16 0.04
C LYS A 330 45.14 -18.17 1.20
N LEU A 331 44.09 -18.21 2.02
CA LEU A 331 43.91 -17.32 3.18
C LEU A 331 44.71 -17.79 4.39
N LYS A 332 44.77 -19.09 4.64
CA LYS A 332 45.41 -19.69 5.82
C LYS A 332 46.85 -19.20 6.06
N PRO A 333 47.74 -19.06 5.06
CA PRO A 333 49.09 -18.54 5.28
C PRO A 333 49.14 -17.07 5.73
N MET A 334 48.08 -16.29 5.51
CA MET A 334 47.97 -14.88 5.90
C MET A 334 47.40 -14.71 7.32
N LEU A 335 46.93 -15.79 7.94
CA LEU A 335 46.31 -15.77 9.26
C LEU A 335 47.31 -16.21 10.32
N ASP A 336 47.36 -15.49 11.44
CA ASP A 336 48.02 -15.98 12.65
C ASP A 336 47.16 -17.07 13.30
N MET A 337 47.40 -18.30 12.88
CA MET A 337 46.66 -19.46 13.36
C MET A 337 46.90 -19.72 14.85
N GLN A 338 48.06 -19.32 15.40
CA GLN A 338 48.34 -19.50 16.81
C GLN A 338 47.46 -18.57 17.65
N PHE A 339 47.41 -17.29 17.29
CA PHE A 339 46.52 -16.31 17.92
C PHE A 339 45.04 -16.76 17.89
N ILE A 340 44.56 -17.23 16.73
CA ILE A 340 43.16 -17.71 16.56
C ILE A 340 42.87 -18.93 17.45
N ILE A 341 43.79 -19.91 17.51
CA ILE A 341 43.62 -21.12 18.32
C ILE A 341 43.63 -20.79 19.83
N GLU A 342 44.51 -19.89 20.26
CA GLU A 342 44.59 -19.44 21.65
C GLU A 342 43.32 -18.67 22.06
N GLY A 343 42.84 -17.75 21.23
CA GLY A 343 41.58 -17.04 21.44
C GLY A 343 40.37 -17.96 21.57
N LYS A 344 40.31 -19.04 20.77
CA LYS A 344 39.25 -20.07 20.86
C LYS A 344 39.25 -20.78 22.23
N LYS A 345 40.43 -21.03 22.81
CA LYS A 345 40.53 -21.65 24.14
C LYS A 345 40.01 -20.70 25.23
N GLN A 346 40.34 -19.41 25.14
CA GLN A 346 39.89 -18.39 26.10
C GLN A 346 38.36 -18.16 26.05
N GLN A 347 37.75 -18.08 24.86
CA GLN A 347 36.29 -17.94 24.74
C GLN A 347 35.53 -19.15 25.27
N ARG A 348 36.07 -20.37 25.12
CA ARG A 348 35.47 -21.59 25.69
C ARG A 348 35.63 -21.67 27.21
N GLN A 349 36.77 -21.21 27.75
CA GLN A 349 36.98 -21.13 29.20
C GLN A 349 36.06 -20.08 29.86
N GLY A 350 35.84 -18.93 29.23
CA GLY A 350 34.87 -17.92 29.70
C GLY A 350 33.42 -18.42 29.77
N LYS A 351 33.01 -19.32 28.86
CA LYS A 351 31.69 -19.97 28.92
C LYS A 351 31.54 -20.92 30.12
N ASN A 352 32.59 -21.68 30.44
CA ASN A 352 32.57 -22.60 31.59
C ASN A 352 32.55 -21.88 32.95
N LEU A 353 33.05 -20.64 33.02
CA LEU A 353 32.97 -19.80 34.22
C LEU A 353 31.60 -19.13 34.40
N SER A 354 30.87 -18.86 33.31
CA SER A 354 29.52 -18.29 33.38
C SER A 354 28.43 -19.30 33.78
N THR A 355 28.65 -20.60 33.55
CA THR A 355 27.73 -21.68 33.96
C THR A 355 28.00 -22.21 35.37
N ALA A 356 29.04 -21.71 36.05
CA ALA A 356 29.37 -22.08 37.42
C ALA A 356 28.80 -21.12 38.47
N ASN A 357 28.17 -20.01 38.05
CA ASN A 357 27.53 -19.01 38.92
C ASN A 357 26.06 -18.73 38.50
N LEU A 358 25.29 -19.81 38.30
CA LEU A 358 23.83 -19.77 38.32
C LEU A 358 23.30 -20.91 39.20
#